data_AF-A0A9P8J9A0-F1
#
_entry.id   AF-A0A9P8J9A0-F1
#
_cell.length_a   1.000
_cell.length_b   1.000
_cell.length_c   1.000
_cell.angle_alpha   90.00
_cell.angle_beta   90.00
_cell.angle_gamma   90.00
#
_symmetry.space_group_name_H-M   'P 1'
#
loop_
_entity.id
_entity.type
_entity.pdbx_description
1 polymer ?
#
loop_
_entity_poly.entity_id
_entity_poly.type
_entity_poly.pdbx_seq_one_letter_code
_entity_poly.pdbx_strand_id
1 'polypeptide(L)'
;MPVLPMILVNGYEASGQVWQTRIPPYNPRDIIENLRRRMRGGSKDDMQSMQPWFRNWTGHVETIDQGQYSMKGEIHKTSENVMEITELPPRLWTQDFKSELDKYISEPQSQIKNYTEHPASQGVRFVLEMTHLDMDTAAQRSLEARLNLHKTITTDNLVALDESGKVQKYVTDLDILEEFYLLKLQAYKSRKYLQLSALKKDLTKWTDQSKFAKLLLEGDLDISQDQDTLAGELIHHGLIPIENFDDLIPTKKRKRDADNKPAVPGYEHLFAMTVTSMLAGPMKVLETSIASKKAQIAELEQISVEEMWEADLVAFEGAWKRQLEHDRQDPPRTCERYGGLGRG
;
A
#
# COMPACT_ATOMS: atom_id res chain seq x y z
N MET A 1 3.97 -5.75 -5.17
CA MET A 1 2.66 -5.80 -4.48
C MET A 1 2.66 -4.80 -3.33
N PRO A 2 1.68 -3.89 -3.22
CA PRO A 2 1.60 -2.88 -2.16
C PRO A 2 1.45 -3.52 -0.77
N VAL A 3 1.70 -2.76 0.31
CA VAL A 3 1.56 -3.24 1.70
C VAL A 3 0.09 -3.31 2.16
N LEU A 4 -0.79 -2.56 1.48
CA LEU A 4 -2.24 -2.53 1.67
C LEU A 4 -2.98 -2.79 0.35
N PRO A 5 -4.22 -3.30 0.40
CA PRO A 5 -5.06 -3.45 -0.78
C PRO A 5 -5.52 -2.07 -1.28
N MET A 6 -4.77 -1.49 -2.20
CA MET A 6 -5.06 -0.13 -2.72
C MET A 6 -6.42 -0.02 -3.41
N ILE A 7 -6.97 -1.13 -3.91
CA ILE A 7 -8.33 -1.17 -4.47
C ILE A 7 -9.41 -0.86 -3.43
N LEU A 8 -9.18 -1.22 -2.16
CA LEU A 8 -10.08 -0.88 -1.05
C LEU A 8 -9.75 0.50 -0.47
N VAL A 9 -8.49 0.92 -0.49
CA VAL A 9 -8.12 2.27 -0.04
C VAL A 9 -8.77 3.34 -0.92
N ASN A 10 -8.63 3.18 -2.23
CA ASN A 10 -9.05 4.20 -3.19
C ASN A 10 -10.46 3.98 -3.74
N GLY A 11 -10.98 2.76 -3.59
CA GLY A 11 -12.11 2.29 -4.36
C GLY A 11 -11.76 2.09 -5.83
N TYR A 12 -12.73 1.58 -6.58
CA TYR A 12 -12.63 1.43 -8.03
C TYR A 12 -14.01 1.41 -8.65
N GLU A 13 -14.18 2.15 -9.74
CA GLU A 13 -15.40 2.12 -10.54
C GLU A 13 -15.06 2.01 -12.01
N ALA A 14 -15.65 1.00 -12.64
CA ALA A 14 -15.54 0.79 -14.07
C ALA A 14 -16.74 0.01 -14.59
N SER A 15 -17.05 0.24 -15.86
CA SER A 15 -18.06 -0.51 -16.60
C SER A 15 -17.41 -1.12 -17.82
N GLY A 16 -17.45 -2.44 -17.91
CA GLY A 16 -17.16 -3.20 -19.11
C GLY A 16 -18.45 -3.55 -19.86
N GLN A 17 -18.31 -4.27 -20.98
CA GLN A 17 -19.48 -4.71 -21.77
C GLN A 17 -20.35 -5.74 -21.04
N VAL A 18 -19.74 -6.57 -20.17
CA VAL A 18 -20.40 -7.71 -19.52
C VAL A 18 -20.37 -7.63 -17.99
N TRP A 19 -19.62 -6.68 -17.43
CA TRP A 19 -19.50 -6.48 -15.99
C TRP A 19 -19.48 -4.99 -15.67
N GLN A 20 -19.95 -4.66 -14.49
CA GLN A 20 -19.76 -3.37 -13.85
C GLN A 20 -19.09 -3.65 -12.51
N THR A 21 -18.27 -2.74 -12.01
CA THR A 21 -17.70 -2.84 -10.67
C THR A 21 -17.83 -1.52 -9.95
N ARG A 22 -18.20 -1.60 -8.67
CA ARG A 22 -18.34 -0.45 -7.79
C ARG A 22 -17.82 -0.79 -6.41
N ILE A 23 -16.55 -0.53 -6.20
CA ILE A 23 -15.85 -0.72 -4.94
C ILE A 23 -15.70 0.66 -4.30
N PRO A 24 -16.34 0.95 -3.15
CA PRO A 24 -16.13 2.21 -2.45
C PRO A 24 -14.75 2.26 -1.79
N PRO A 25 -14.21 3.47 -1.53
CA PRO A 25 -13.02 3.64 -0.71
C PRO A 25 -13.31 3.32 0.76
N TYR A 26 -12.28 2.86 1.48
CA TYR A 26 -12.31 2.52 2.89
C TYR A 26 -11.16 3.20 3.63
N ASN A 27 -11.31 3.37 4.94
CA ASN A 27 -10.30 4.02 5.76
C ASN A 27 -9.05 3.12 5.84
N PRO A 28 -7.86 3.62 5.50
CA PRO A 28 -6.62 2.84 5.63
C PRO A 28 -6.41 2.25 7.01
N ARG A 29 -6.86 2.95 8.07
CA ARG A 29 -6.72 2.45 9.46
C ARG A 29 -7.57 1.23 9.72
N ASP A 30 -8.78 1.18 9.19
CA ASP A 30 -9.71 0.06 9.37
C ASP A 30 -9.20 -1.17 8.61
N ILE A 31 -8.66 -0.96 7.40
CA ILE A 31 -8.00 -2.01 6.62
C ILE A 31 -6.79 -2.58 7.38
N ILE A 32 -5.93 -1.71 7.92
CA ILE A 32 -4.75 -2.13 8.71
C ILE A 32 -5.17 -2.95 9.94
N GLU A 33 -6.20 -2.49 10.64
CA GLU A 33 -6.70 -3.17 11.83
C GLU A 33 -7.28 -4.55 11.50
N ASN A 34 -7.99 -4.69 10.38
CA ASN A 34 -8.45 -5.99 9.90
C ASN A 34 -7.31 -6.91 9.47
N LEU A 35 -6.27 -6.40 8.80
CA LEU A 35 -5.07 -7.18 8.49
C LEU A 35 -4.40 -7.68 9.78
N ARG A 36 -4.27 -6.84 10.80
CA ARG A 36 -3.73 -7.23 12.12
C ARG A 36 -4.56 -8.32 12.79
N ARG A 37 -5.88 -8.23 12.71
CA ARG A 37 -6.78 -9.27 13.23
C ARG A 37 -6.64 -10.56 12.48
N ARG A 38 -6.56 -10.51 11.15
CA ARG A 38 -6.35 -11.66 10.30
C ARG A 38 -5.01 -12.37 10.58
N MET A 39 -3.96 -11.60 10.89
CA MET A 39 -2.65 -12.14 11.34
C MET A 39 -2.74 -12.86 12.69
N ARG A 40 -3.58 -12.37 13.62
CA ARG A 40 -3.71 -12.91 14.99
C ARG A 40 -4.70 -14.08 15.09
N GLY A 41 -5.88 -13.94 14.48
CA GLY A 41 -6.98 -14.91 14.59
C GLY A 41 -6.92 -16.03 13.54
N GLY A 42 -6.25 -15.78 12.41
CA GLY A 42 -5.98 -16.82 11.42
C GLY A 42 -7.11 -17.07 10.42
N SER A 43 -8.29 -16.44 10.57
CA SER A 43 -9.42 -16.54 9.65
C SER A 43 -9.95 -15.16 9.20
N LYS A 44 -10.68 -15.15 8.09
CA LYS A 44 -11.51 -14.02 7.64
C LYS A 44 -12.55 -13.65 8.70
N ASP A 45 -13.05 -14.62 9.45
CA ASP A 45 -14.12 -14.45 10.44
C ASP A 45 -13.70 -13.58 11.64
N ASP A 46 -12.39 -13.37 11.84
CA ASP A 46 -11.84 -12.49 12.89
C ASP A 46 -11.84 -11.01 12.48
N MET A 47 -12.07 -10.72 11.19
CA MET A 47 -12.14 -9.35 10.67
C MET A 47 -13.51 -8.72 10.99
N GLN A 48 -13.53 -7.39 11.16
CA GLN A 48 -14.78 -6.63 11.31
C GLN A 48 -15.22 -6.04 9.97
N SER A 49 -16.54 -5.91 9.81
CA SER A 49 -17.14 -5.17 8.70
C SER A 49 -16.60 -3.74 8.66
N MET A 50 -16.23 -3.28 7.47
CA MET A 50 -15.77 -1.91 7.22
C MET A 50 -16.88 -1.09 6.59
N GLN A 51 -16.87 0.22 6.84
CA GLN A 51 -17.80 1.16 6.22
C GLN A 51 -17.08 1.99 5.15
N PRO A 52 -17.76 2.35 4.05
CA PRO A 52 -17.23 3.28 3.06
C PRO A 52 -16.75 4.57 3.73
N TRP A 53 -15.54 4.99 3.38
CA TRP A 53 -14.90 6.16 3.96
C TRP A 53 -14.23 6.99 2.90
N PHE A 54 -14.40 8.30 3.03
CA PHE A 54 -13.97 9.28 2.06
C PHE A 54 -13.07 10.29 2.75
N ARG A 55 -11.83 10.40 2.29
CA ARG A 55 -10.85 11.28 2.93
C ARG A 55 -11.29 12.74 2.89
N ASN A 56 -11.24 13.40 4.05
CA ASN A 56 -11.65 14.80 4.29
C ASN A 56 -13.14 15.09 4.17
N TRP A 57 -13.98 14.08 3.96
CA TRP A 57 -15.42 14.25 3.99
C TRP A 57 -15.90 14.18 5.45
N THR A 58 -16.69 15.17 5.87
CA THR A 58 -17.13 15.33 7.27
C THR A 58 -18.59 14.98 7.52
N GLY A 59 -19.28 14.47 6.50
CA GLY A 59 -20.68 14.06 6.62
C GLY A 59 -20.87 12.80 7.47
N HIS A 60 -22.12 12.32 7.51
CA HIS A 60 -22.52 11.19 8.34
C HIS A 60 -22.81 9.93 7.53
N VAL A 61 -22.20 8.80 7.92
CA VAL A 61 -22.49 7.48 7.35
C VAL A 61 -23.49 6.77 8.24
N GLU A 62 -24.62 6.34 7.66
CA GLU A 62 -25.61 5.50 8.33
C GLU A 62 -25.73 4.16 7.61
N THR A 63 -25.59 3.05 8.34
CA THR A 63 -25.82 1.71 7.79
C THR A 63 -27.33 1.46 7.70
N ILE A 64 -27.84 1.28 6.48
CA ILE A 64 -29.26 0.97 6.22
C ILE A 64 -29.48 -0.54 6.36
N ASP A 65 -28.64 -1.32 5.69
CA ASP A 65 -28.68 -2.79 5.65
C ASP A 65 -27.26 -3.33 5.38
N GLN A 66 -27.08 -4.66 5.39
CA GLN A 66 -25.82 -5.29 5.01
C GLN A 66 -25.38 -4.85 3.61
N GLY A 67 -24.25 -4.16 3.55
CA GLY A 67 -23.69 -3.64 2.29
C GLY A 67 -24.44 -2.44 1.70
N GLN A 68 -25.34 -1.78 2.45
CA GLN A 68 -26.03 -0.57 2.02
C GLN A 68 -25.83 0.57 3.02
N TYR A 69 -25.28 1.68 2.54
CA TYR A 69 -24.87 2.82 3.36
C TYR A 69 -25.51 4.11 2.84
N SER A 70 -26.09 4.90 3.72
CA SER A 70 -26.53 6.26 3.45
C SER A 70 -25.41 7.24 3.81
N MET A 71 -24.88 7.94 2.83
CA MET A 71 -23.90 9.01 3.00
C MET A 71 -24.65 10.35 3.01
N LYS A 72 -24.79 10.95 4.19
CA LYS A 72 -25.52 12.20 4.38
C LYS A 72 -24.57 13.38 4.43
N GLY A 73 -24.89 14.43 3.68
CA GLY A 73 -24.30 15.75 3.87
C GLY A 73 -24.65 16.33 5.24
N GLU A 74 -24.21 17.55 5.50
CA GLU A 74 -24.47 18.25 6.77
C GLU A 74 -25.26 19.52 6.50
N ILE A 75 -26.43 19.63 7.13
CA ILE A 75 -27.29 20.81 7.13
C ILE A 75 -27.77 21.08 8.55
N HIS A 76 -27.64 22.32 9.00
CA HIS A 76 -28.12 22.75 10.32
C HIS A 76 -28.84 24.09 10.26
N LYS A 77 -29.72 24.31 11.23
CA LYS A 77 -30.42 25.58 11.44
C LYS A 77 -29.49 26.54 12.19
N THR A 78 -29.23 27.72 11.62
CA THR A 78 -28.34 28.73 12.23
C THR A 78 -29.12 29.87 12.89
N SER A 79 -30.25 30.30 12.32
CA SER A 79 -31.12 31.33 12.90
C SER A 79 -32.59 31.13 12.50
N GLU A 80 -33.47 32.06 12.91
CA GLU A 80 -34.83 32.13 12.35
C GLU A 80 -34.74 32.31 10.83
N ASN A 81 -35.39 31.42 10.09
CA ASN A 81 -35.38 31.37 8.63
C ASN A 81 -34.04 31.17 7.92
N VAL A 82 -33.00 30.67 8.60
CA VAL A 82 -31.70 30.40 7.95
C VAL A 82 -31.21 28.99 8.24
N MET A 83 -30.88 28.27 7.16
CA MET A 83 -30.19 26.98 7.20
C MET A 83 -28.82 27.09 6.55
N GLU A 84 -27.87 26.34 7.05
CA GLU A 84 -26.50 26.31 6.53
C GLU A 84 -26.12 24.89 6.14
N ILE A 85 -25.62 24.71 4.92
CA ILE A 85 -25.08 23.45 4.42
C ILE A 85 -23.56 23.55 4.47
N THR A 86 -22.93 22.67 5.25
CA THR A 86 -21.48 22.61 5.43
C THR A 86 -20.81 21.46 4.68
N GLU A 87 -21.56 20.44 4.27
CA GLU A 87 -21.01 19.30 3.54
C GLU A 87 -22.03 18.70 2.57
N LEU A 88 -21.54 18.28 1.40
CA LEU A 88 -22.34 17.57 0.40
C LEU A 88 -22.04 16.06 0.47
N PRO A 89 -22.99 15.20 0.03
CA PRO A 89 -22.69 13.78 -0.13
C PRO A 89 -21.49 13.53 -1.06
N PRO A 90 -20.75 12.42 -0.86
CA PRO A 90 -19.59 12.12 -1.68
C PRO A 90 -19.91 12.09 -3.17
N ARG A 91 -19.08 12.78 -3.98
CA ARG A 91 -19.25 12.92 -5.44
C ARG A 91 -20.52 13.64 -5.89
N LEU A 92 -21.14 14.44 -5.03
CA LEU A 92 -22.02 15.52 -5.46
C LEU A 92 -21.15 16.77 -5.61
N TRP A 93 -20.94 17.22 -6.84
CA TRP A 93 -20.08 18.37 -7.12
C TRP A 93 -20.80 19.68 -6.76
N THR A 94 -20.07 20.67 -6.24
CA THR A 94 -20.62 21.99 -5.87
C THR A 94 -21.42 22.63 -6.99
N GLN A 95 -20.92 22.55 -8.22
CA GLN A 95 -21.57 23.19 -9.38
C GLN A 95 -22.87 22.49 -9.78
N ASP A 96 -22.90 21.15 -9.71
CA ASP A 96 -24.10 20.37 -9.95
C ASP A 96 -25.14 20.66 -8.85
N PHE A 97 -24.69 20.72 -7.60
CA PHE A 97 -25.54 21.10 -6.47
C PHE A 97 -26.14 22.50 -6.64
N LYS A 98 -25.33 23.51 -7.02
CA LYS A 98 -25.83 24.86 -7.35
C LYS A 98 -26.88 24.83 -8.44
N SER A 99 -26.63 24.09 -9.52
CA SER A 99 -27.56 23.99 -10.64
C SER A 99 -28.90 23.37 -10.22
N GLU A 100 -28.88 22.38 -9.32
CA GLU A 100 -30.09 21.79 -8.73
C GLU A 100 -30.78 22.75 -7.73
N LEU A 101 -30.00 23.50 -6.94
CA LEU A 101 -30.51 24.49 -6.00
C LEU A 101 -31.22 25.65 -6.72
N ASP A 102 -30.64 26.18 -7.80
CA ASP A 102 -31.23 27.24 -8.64
C ASP A 102 -32.57 26.80 -9.27
N LYS A 103 -32.64 25.54 -9.72
CA LYS A 103 -33.90 24.95 -10.22
C LYS A 103 -34.94 24.91 -9.12
N TYR A 104 -34.57 24.42 -7.93
CA TYR A 104 -35.50 24.31 -6.79
C TYR A 104 -36.00 25.67 -6.29
N ILE A 105 -35.17 26.71 -6.30
CA ILE A 105 -35.59 28.09 -5.93
C ILE A 105 -36.58 28.67 -6.94
N SER A 106 -36.45 28.30 -8.22
CA SER A 106 -37.35 28.76 -9.28
C SER A 106 -38.73 28.10 -9.23
N GLU A 107 -38.92 27.05 -8.41
CA GLU A 107 -40.20 26.37 -8.28
C GLU A 107 -41.21 27.18 -7.45
N PRO A 108 -42.50 27.23 -7.85
CA PRO A 108 -43.53 28.00 -7.13
C PRO A 108 -43.75 27.58 -5.67
N GLN A 109 -43.40 26.34 -5.33
CA GLN A 109 -43.52 25.77 -3.99
C GLN A 109 -42.19 25.75 -3.21
N SER A 110 -41.19 26.49 -3.68
CA SER A 110 -39.88 26.51 -3.02
C SER A 110 -39.98 27.05 -1.61
N GLN A 111 -39.34 26.35 -0.68
CA GLN A 111 -39.18 26.81 0.70
C GLN A 111 -37.96 27.73 0.85
N ILE A 112 -37.12 27.83 -0.18
CA ILE A 112 -35.89 28.62 -0.22
C ILE A 112 -36.14 29.87 -1.04
N LYS A 113 -35.90 31.04 -0.44
CA LYS A 113 -36.02 32.35 -1.07
C LYS A 113 -34.76 32.70 -1.87
N ASN A 114 -33.59 32.46 -1.29
CA ASN A 114 -32.29 32.73 -1.90
C ASN A 114 -31.18 31.93 -1.19
N TYR A 115 -29.98 31.92 -1.75
CA TYR A 115 -28.79 31.41 -1.08
C TYR A 115 -27.57 32.31 -1.29
N THR A 116 -26.60 32.19 -0.39
CA THR A 116 -25.27 32.78 -0.55
C THR A 116 -24.22 31.70 -0.34
N GLU A 117 -23.21 31.68 -1.22
CA GLU A 117 -22.05 30.80 -1.10
C GLU A 117 -20.92 31.57 -0.42
N HIS A 118 -20.31 30.95 0.59
CA HIS A 118 -19.15 31.50 1.27
C HIS A 118 -17.91 30.64 1.01
N PRO A 119 -16.70 31.25 0.99
CA PRO A 119 -15.46 30.49 1.00
C PRO A 119 -15.39 29.59 2.26
N ALA A 120 -15.02 28.33 2.06
CA ALA A 120 -14.80 27.37 3.12
C ALA A 120 -13.40 26.77 2.99
N SER A 121 -12.72 26.55 4.13
CA SER A 121 -11.40 25.89 4.15
C SER A 121 -11.50 24.37 3.94
N GLN A 122 -12.65 23.78 4.27
CA GLN A 122 -13.00 22.37 4.07
C GLN A 122 -14.50 22.26 3.76
N GLY A 123 -14.91 21.26 2.98
CA GLY A 123 -16.30 21.06 2.60
C GLY A 123 -16.86 22.16 1.70
N VAL A 124 -18.10 22.56 1.97
CA VAL A 124 -18.78 23.68 1.30
C VAL A 124 -19.42 24.60 2.34
N ARG A 125 -19.87 25.79 1.94
CA ARG A 125 -20.65 26.64 2.83
C ARG A 125 -21.72 27.39 2.06
N PHE A 126 -22.96 26.89 2.15
CA PHE A 126 -24.13 27.54 1.57
C PHE A 126 -25.07 28.00 2.68
N VAL A 127 -25.39 29.28 2.70
CA VAL A 127 -26.37 29.85 3.62
C VAL A 127 -27.67 30.05 2.85
N LEU A 128 -28.69 29.29 3.23
CA LEU A 128 -30.02 29.26 2.63
C LEU A 128 -30.97 30.15 3.43
N GLU A 129 -31.57 31.13 2.75
CA GLU A 129 -32.65 31.95 3.30
C GLU A 129 -33.99 31.28 3.01
N MET A 130 -34.73 30.92 4.05
CA MET A 130 -36.00 30.22 3.97
C MET A 130 -37.19 31.19 3.98
N THR A 131 -38.27 30.87 3.29
CA THR A 131 -39.50 31.69 3.28
C THR A 131 -40.24 31.62 4.62
N HIS A 132 -40.30 30.44 5.23
CA HIS A 132 -40.82 30.19 6.59
C HIS A 132 -40.09 28.99 7.21
N LEU A 133 -39.75 29.07 8.50
CA LEU A 133 -38.97 28.05 9.22
C LEU A 133 -39.74 27.45 10.41
N ASP A 134 -41.02 27.19 10.24
CA ASP A 134 -41.75 26.19 11.04
C ASP A 134 -41.47 24.80 10.45
N MET A 135 -40.19 24.43 10.45
CA MET A 135 -39.72 23.15 9.93
C MET A 135 -39.60 22.18 11.10
N ASP A 136 -40.51 21.22 11.18
CA ASP A 136 -40.33 20.05 12.03
C ASP A 136 -39.27 19.09 11.42
N THR A 137 -38.96 18.01 12.13
CA THR A 137 -37.99 17.00 11.66
C THR A 137 -38.42 16.32 10.36
N ALA A 138 -39.72 16.25 10.06
CA ALA A 138 -40.22 15.67 8.82
C ALA A 138 -40.00 16.62 7.63
N ALA A 139 -40.25 17.92 7.83
CA ALA A 139 -40.01 18.96 6.86
C ALA A 139 -38.51 19.10 6.54
N GLN A 140 -37.64 19.03 7.55
CA GLN A 140 -36.19 19.01 7.34
C GLN A 140 -35.75 17.81 6.51
N ARG A 141 -36.22 16.59 6.83
CA ARG A 141 -35.90 15.39 6.03
C ARG A 141 -36.42 15.49 4.60
N SER A 142 -37.60 16.07 4.40
CA SER A 142 -38.15 16.31 3.06
C SER A 142 -37.28 17.27 2.24
N LEU A 143 -36.81 18.34 2.88
CA LEU A 143 -35.88 19.28 2.25
C LEU A 143 -34.55 18.62 1.91
N GLU A 144 -33.94 17.89 2.84
CA GLU A 144 -32.70 17.14 2.61
C GLU A 144 -32.81 16.16 1.44
N ALA A 145 -33.93 15.45 1.34
CA ALA A 145 -34.20 14.54 0.24
C ALA A 145 -34.38 15.28 -1.10
N ARG A 146 -35.09 16.42 -1.11
CA ARG A 146 -35.27 17.25 -2.32
C ARG A 146 -33.97 17.87 -2.81
N LEU A 147 -33.10 18.28 -1.88
CA LEU A 147 -31.78 18.84 -2.18
C LEU A 147 -30.72 17.76 -2.51
N ASN A 148 -31.11 16.48 -2.56
CA ASN A 148 -30.21 15.34 -2.80
C ASN A 148 -29.02 15.31 -1.82
N LEU A 149 -29.24 15.70 -0.56
CA LEU A 149 -28.21 15.68 0.49
C LEU A 149 -27.98 14.28 1.09
N HIS A 150 -28.58 13.24 0.50
CA HIS A 150 -28.42 11.85 0.89
C HIS A 150 -27.99 11.05 -0.33
N LYS A 151 -26.97 10.21 -0.18
CA LYS A 151 -26.50 9.32 -1.25
C LYS A 151 -26.35 7.90 -0.75
N THR A 152 -27.07 6.98 -1.39
CA THR A 152 -26.93 5.55 -1.11
C THR A 152 -25.72 4.98 -1.85
N ILE A 153 -24.86 4.29 -1.11
CA ILE A 153 -23.76 3.48 -1.62
C ILE A 153 -24.06 2.02 -1.29
N THR A 154 -24.01 1.17 -2.31
CA THR A 154 -24.19 -0.27 -2.20
C THR A 154 -22.89 -0.99 -2.52
N THR A 155 -22.64 -2.12 -1.85
CA THR A 155 -21.50 -3.02 -2.10
C THR A 155 -21.97 -4.34 -2.73
N ASP A 156 -22.94 -4.25 -3.66
CA ASP A 156 -23.59 -5.38 -4.32
C ASP A 156 -22.82 -5.92 -5.54
N ASN A 157 -21.91 -5.10 -6.07
CA ASN A 157 -21.20 -5.37 -7.30
C ASN A 157 -19.69 -5.13 -7.17
N LEU A 158 -19.07 -5.93 -6.30
CA LEU A 158 -17.63 -5.95 -6.07
C LEU A 158 -16.99 -6.92 -7.07
N VAL A 159 -16.47 -6.39 -8.18
CA VAL A 159 -15.84 -7.21 -9.23
C VAL A 159 -14.40 -6.76 -9.45
N ALA A 160 -13.43 -7.67 -9.37
CA ALA A 160 -12.03 -7.39 -9.63
C ALA A 160 -11.37 -8.56 -10.36
N LEU A 161 -10.11 -8.36 -10.77
CA LEU A 161 -9.30 -9.43 -11.34
C LEU A 161 -8.58 -10.18 -10.22
N ASP A 162 -8.61 -11.51 -10.27
CA ASP A 162 -7.85 -12.39 -9.37
C ASP A 162 -6.34 -12.40 -9.69
N GLU A 163 -5.55 -13.17 -8.93
CA GLU A 163 -4.11 -13.35 -9.17
C GLU A 163 -3.75 -13.86 -10.58
N SER A 164 -4.68 -14.57 -11.23
CA SER A 164 -4.53 -15.14 -12.57
C SER A 164 -5.02 -14.20 -13.67
N GLY A 165 -5.53 -13.01 -13.31
CA GLY A 165 -6.10 -12.05 -14.24
C GLY A 165 -7.52 -12.40 -14.71
N LYS A 166 -8.24 -13.29 -14.01
CA LYS A 166 -9.63 -13.64 -14.32
C LYS A 166 -10.59 -12.76 -13.54
N VAL A 167 -11.73 -12.45 -14.17
CA VAL A 167 -12.80 -11.66 -13.55
C VAL A 167 -13.49 -12.48 -12.47
N GLN A 168 -13.49 -11.95 -11.24
CA GLN A 168 -14.11 -12.56 -10.07
C GLN A 168 -15.08 -11.57 -9.42
N LYS A 169 -16.26 -12.07 -9.02
CA LYS A 169 -17.22 -11.32 -8.20
C LYS A 169 -17.05 -11.73 -6.74
N TYR A 170 -16.91 -10.72 -5.87
CA TYR A 170 -16.79 -10.85 -4.43
C TYR A 170 -18.14 -10.58 -3.77
N VAL A 171 -18.42 -11.27 -2.66
CA VAL A 171 -19.66 -11.09 -1.90
C VAL A 171 -19.53 -9.90 -0.96
N THR A 172 -18.37 -9.78 -0.31
CA THR A 172 -18.05 -8.71 0.63
C THR A 172 -16.67 -8.11 0.35
N ASP A 173 -16.45 -6.89 0.84
CA ASP A 173 -15.14 -6.24 0.87
C ASP A 173 -14.09 -7.05 1.65
N LEU A 174 -14.53 -7.81 2.66
CA LEU A 174 -13.67 -8.73 3.41
C LEU A 174 -13.16 -9.91 2.56
N ASP A 175 -13.90 -10.34 1.54
CA ASP A 175 -13.41 -11.37 0.61
C ASP A 175 -12.25 -10.85 -0.25
N ILE A 176 -12.32 -9.59 -0.67
CA ILE A 176 -11.21 -8.91 -1.37
C ILE A 176 -10.00 -8.80 -0.44
N LEU A 177 -10.24 -8.43 0.83
CA LEU A 177 -9.19 -8.30 1.83
C LEU A 177 -8.52 -9.64 2.15
N GLU A 178 -9.28 -10.73 2.24
CA GLU A 178 -8.76 -12.08 2.47
C GLU A 178 -7.89 -12.57 1.30
N GLU A 179 -8.35 -12.42 0.06
CA GLU A 179 -7.56 -12.80 -1.10
C GLU A 179 -6.26 -12.00 -1.17
N PHE A 180 -6.33 -10.68 -0.96
CA PHE A 180 -5.14 -9.84 -0.85
C PHE A 180 -4.20 -10.33 0.26
N TYR A 181 -4.73 -10.69 1.43
CA TYR A 181 -3.94 -11.14 2.57
C TYR A 181 -3.13 -12.40 2.23
N LEU A 182 -3.76 -13.40 1.64
CA LEU A 182 -3.11 -14.67 1.27
C LEU A 182 -1.99 -14.44 0.25
N LEU A 183 -2.26 -13.65 -0.79
CA LEU A 183 -1.27 -13.29 -1.81
C LEU A 183 -0.11 -12.51 -1.20
N LYS A 184 -0.41 -11.58 -0.29
CA LYS A 184 0.60 -10.72 0.33
C LYS A 184 1.50 -11.51 1.27
N LEU A 185 0.93 -12.46 2.02
CA LEU A 185 1.69 -13.35 2.88
C LEU A 185 2.68 -14.21 2.07
N GLN A 186 2.26 -14.74 0.92
CA GLN A 186 3.17 -15.44 0.00
C GLN A 186 4.26 -14.51 -0.55
N ALA A 187 3.92 -13.27 -0.88
CA ALA A 187 4.90 -12.29 -1.32
C ALA A 187 5.94 -11.97 -0.23
N TYR A 188 5.56 -11.91 1.06
CA TYR A 188 6.52 -11.75 2.16
C TYR A 188 7.38 -12.99 2.38
N LYS A 189 6.84 -14.21 2.23
CA LYS A 189 7.64 -15.45 2.26
C LYS A 189 8.73 -15.41 1.19
N SER A 190 8.35 -15.06 -0.04
CA SER A 190 9.27 -14.88 -1.16
C SER A 190 10.29 -13.78 -0.90
N ARG A 191 9.87 -12.64 -0.32
CA ARG A 191 10.77 -11.55 0.08
C ARG A 191 11.81 -12.02 1.11
N LYS A 192 11.39 -12.68 2.19
CA LYS A 192 12.28 -13.19 3.24
C LYS A 192 13.28 -14.18 2.65
N TYR A 193 12.81 -15.11 1.80
CA TYR A 193 13.67 -16.07 1.11
C TYR A 193 14.73 -15.39 0.24
N LEU A 194 14.35 -14.41 -0.59
CA LEU A 194 15.28 -13.68 -1.46
C LEU A 194 16.30 -12.88 -0.66
N GLN A 195 15.87 -12.21 0.42
CA GLN A 195 16.76 -11.47 1.31
C GLN A 195 17.78 -12.39 2.00
N LEU A 196 17.32 -13.51 2.58
CA LEU A 196 18.20 -14.51 3.17
C LEU A 196 19.17 -15.12 2.14
N SER A 197 18.68 -15.42 0.95
CA SER A 197 19.52 -15.98 -0.12
C SER A 197 20.62 -15.01 -0.55
N ALA A 198 20.30 -13.71 -0.70
CA ALA A 198 21.28 -12.69 -1.01
C ALA A 198 22.31 -12.52 0.11
N LEU A 199 21.87 -12.47 1.38
CA LEU A 199 22.77 -12.36 2.53
C LEU A 199 23.69 -13.59 2.65
N LYS A 200 23.15 -14.80 2.50
CA LYS A 200 23.91 -16.06 2.54
C LYS A 200 24.92 -16.14 1.40
N LYS A 201 24.54 -15.72 0.19
CA LYS A 201 25.44 -15.65 -0.96
C LYS A 201 26.64 -14.73 -0.68
N ASP A 202 26.38 -13.52 -0.19
CA ASP A 202 27.45 -12.59 0.15
C ASP A 202 28.33 -13.12 1.30
N LEU A 203 27.71 -13.77 2.30
CA LEU A 203 28.44 -14.37 3.41
C LEU A 203 29.38 -15.48 2.93
N THR A 204 28.91 -16.38 2.05
CA THR A 204 29.75 -17.43 1.44
C THR A 204 30.91 -16.79 0.70
N LYS A 205 30.63 -15.83 -0.18
CA LYS A 205 31.67 -15.10 -0.93
C LYS A 205 32.74 -14.51 -0.02
N TRP A 206 32.35 -13.77 1.02
CA TRP A 206 33.31 -13.12 1.92
C TRP A 206 34.05 -14.11 2.81
N THR A 207 33.37 -15.17 3.25
CA THR A 207 34.00 -16.23 4.05
C THR A 207 35.05 -16.96 3.22
N ASP A 208 34.75 -17.28 1.96
CA ASP A 208 35.67 -17.97 1.07
C ASP A 208 36.84 -17.06 0.67
N GLN A 209 36.59 -15.78 0.40
CA GLN A 209 37.66 -14.78 0.20
C GLN A 209 38.58 -14.66 1.42
N SER A 210 38.01 -14.63 2.63
CA SER A 210 38.79 -14.57 3.86
C SER A 210 39.61 -15.83 4.11
N LYS A 211 39.06 -17.02 3.83
CA LYS A 211 39.77 -18.29 3.95
C LYS A 211 40.88 -18.41 2.91
N PHE A 212 40.58 -18.10 1.65
CA PHE A 212 41.53 -18.12 0.55
C PHE A 212 42.74 -17.21 0.82
N ALA A 213 42.50 -15.97 1.27
CA ALA A 213 43.59 -15.07 1.64
C ALA A 213 44.45 -15.61 2.79
N LYS A 214 43.85 -16.26 3.81
CA LYS A 214 44.60 -16.86 4.92
C LYS A 214 45.47 -18.01 4.44
N LEU A 215 44.91 -18.94 3.67
CA LEU A 215 45.65 -20.07 3.10
C LEU A 215 46.84 -19.61 2.26
N LEU A 216 46.67 -18.56 1.44
CA LEU A 216 47.75 -18.00 0.63
C LEU A 216 48.84 -17.32 1.48
N LEU A 217 48.46 -16.62 2.55
CA LEU A 217 49.40 -15.95 3.46
C LEU A 217 50.16 -16.94 4.36
N GLU A 218 49.52 -18.05 4.72
CA GLU A 218 50.10 -19.13 5.53
C GLU A 218 50.98 -20.08 4.70
N GLY A 219 50.85 -20.04 3.37
CA GLY A 219 51.59 -20.89 2.43
C GLY A 219 50.96 -22.27 2.22
N ASP A 220 49.72 -22.46 2.69
CA ASP A 220 48.97 -23.71 2.64
C ASP A 220 48.22 -23.91 1.30
N LEU A 221 48.31 -22.95 0.38
CA LEU A 221 47.70 -23.02 -0.95
C LEU A 221 48.67 -22.54 -2.03
N ASP A 222 48.93 -23.40 -3.01
CA ASP A 222 49.82 -23.09 -4.13
C ASP A 222 49.03 -22.76 -5.40
N ILE A 223 48.94 -21.46 -5.72
CA ILE A 223 48.23 -20.96 -6.91
C ILE A 223 49.02 -21.14 -8.22
N SER A 224 50.23 -21.71 -8.17
CA SER A 224 51.04 -21.96 -9.37
C SER A 224 50.72 -23.28 -10.08
N GLN A 225 49.87 -24.12 -9.47
CA GLN A 225 49.42 -25.40 -10.00
C GLN A 225 48.48 -25.26 -11.22
N ASP A 226 48.23 -26.37 -11.91
CA ASP A 226 47.22 -26.42 -12.97
C ASP A 226 45.80 -26.25 -12.42
N GLN A 227 44.86 -25.89 -13.30
CA GLN A 227 43.49 -25.52 -12.92
C GLN A 227 42.72 -26.66 -12.22
N ASP A 228 42.94 -27.91 -12.63
CA ASP A 228 42.19 -29.06 -12.11
C ASP A 228 42.71 -29.44 -10.71
N THR A 229 44.03 -29.44 -10.53
CA THR A 229 44.65 -29.68 -9.21
C THR A 229 44.27 -28.57 -8.22
N LEU A 230 44.36 -27.31 -8.64
CA LEU A 230 43.96 -26.17 -7.81
C LEU A 230 42.48 -26.22 -7.43
N ALA A 231 41.59 -26.58 -8.35
CA ALA A 231 40.17 -26.78 -8.05
C ALA A 231 39.96 -27.87 -7.00
N GLY A 232 40.72 -28.97 -7.06
CA GLY A 232 40.72 -30.03 -6.06
C GLY A 232 41.15 -29.55 -4.68
N GLU A 233 42.22 -28.74 -4.59
CA GLU A 233 42.67 -28.14 -3.33
C GLU A 233 41.63 -27.18 -2.74
N LEU A 234 41.02 -26.31 -3.56
CA LEU A 234 39.97 -25.39 -3.09
C LEU A 234 38.79 -26.15 -2.48
N ILE A 235 38.36 -27.25 -3.11
CA ILE A 235 37.31 -28.13 -2.60
C ILE A 235 37.75 -28.80 -1.30
N HIS A 236 38.99 -29.30 -1.24
CA HIS A 236 39.54 -29.94 -0.04
C HIS A 236 39.58 -29.00 1.17
N HIS A 237 39.87 -27.71 0.94
CA HIS A 237 39.82 -26.67 1.97
C HIS A 237 38.40 -26.14 2.26
N GLY A 238 37.37 -26.71 1.63
CA GLY A 238 35.97 -26.38 1.87
C GLY A 238 35.58 -24.99 1.39
N LEU A 239 36.21 -24.51 0.31
CA LEU A 239 35.76 -23.34 -0.45
C LEU A 239 34.66 -23.79 -1.42
N ILE A 240 33.60 -22.99 -1.53
CA ILE A 240 32.41 -23.40 -2.26
C ILE A 240 32.44 -22.75 -3.65
N PRO A 241 32.28 -23.53 -4.74
CA PRO A 241 32.13 -22.94 -6.06
C PRO A 241 30.82 -22.15 -6.09
N ILE A 242 30.93 -20.86 -6.35
CA ILE A 242 29.80 -19.96 -6.58
C ILE A 242 29.52 -20.02 -8.08
N GLU A 243 28.82 -21.09 -8.53
CA GLU A 243 28.35 -21.16 -9.92
C GLU A 243 27.59 -19.89 -10.26
N ASN A 244 27.88 -19.27 -11.41
CA ASN A 244 27.37 -17.98 -11.87
C ASN A 244 25.90 -17.71 -11.47
N PHE A 245 25.69 -17.16 -10.27
CA PHE A 245 24.37 -16.92 -9.68
C PHE A 245 23.55 -15.84 -10.42
N ASP A 246 24.07 -15.29 -11.52
CA ASP A 246 23.34 -14.40 -12.42
C ASP A 246 22.22 -15.15 -13.20
N ASP A 247 22.27 -16.48 -13.28
CA ASP A 247 21.26 -17.27 -14.01
C ASP A 247 19.92 -17.45 -13.26
N LEU A 248 19.81 -16.99 -12.00
CA LEU A 248 18.54 -17.00 -11.24
C LEU A 248 17.69 -15.74 -11.45
N ILE A 249 18.20 -14.76 -12.19
CA ILE A 249 17.45 -13.59 -12.65
C ILE A 249 17.44 -13.67 -14.18
N PRO A 250 16.28 -13.76 -14.86
CA PRO A 250 16.22 -13.79 -16.32
C PRO A 250 16.53 -12.39 -16.87
N THR A 251 17.78 -11.95 -16.74
CA THR A 251 18.33 -10.82 -17.46
C THR A 251 18.94 -11.36 -18.74
N LYS A 252 18.69 -10.66 -19.86
CA LYS A 252 19.18 -11.04 -21.19
C LYS A 252 20.66 -11.45 -21.10
N LYS A 253 20.94 -12.73 -21.37
CA LYS A 253 22.29 -13.30 -21.49
C LYS A 253 23.20 -12.28 -22.19
N ARG A 254 24.07 -11.62 -21.42
CA ARG A 254 25.22 -10.94 -22.02
C ARG A 254 26.09 -12.05 -22.60
N LYS A 255 26.24 -12.06 -23.93
CA LYS A 255 27.26 -12.86 -24.63
C LYS A 255 28.59 -12.56 -23.94
N ARG A 256 29.17 -13.52 -23.22
CA ARG A 256 30.55 -13.42 -22.75
C ARG A 256 31.44 -13.65 -23.97
N ASP A 257 32.42 -12.78 -24.17
CA ASP A 257 33.45 -12.96 -25.18
C ASP A 257 34.24 -14.25 -24.91
N ALA A 258 34.52 -15.03 -25.96
CA ALA A 258 35.10 -16.36 -25.88
C ALA A 258 36.55 -16.40 -25.34
N ASP A 259 37.22 -15.26 -25.24
CA ASP A 259 38.63 -15.13 -24.84
C ASP A 259 38.85 -14.91 -23.33
N ASN A 260 37.79 -14.74 -22.54
CA ASN A 260 37.91 -14.55 -21.09
C ASN A 260 37.43 -15.80 -20.34
N LYS A 261 38.15 -16.92 -20.53
CA LYS A 261 37.92 -18.13 -19.73
C LYS A 261 38.34 -17.85 -18.27
N PRO A 262 37.47 -18.09 -17.28
CA PRO A 262 37.82 -17.88 -15.87
C PRO A 262 39.00 -18.76 -15.45
N ALA A 263 39.84 -18.24 -14.53
CA ALA A 263 41.03 -18.93 -14.04
C ALA A 263 40.71 -20.28 -13.38
N VAL A 264 39.60 -20.37 -12.63
CA VAL A 264 38.98 -21.63 -12.19
C VAL A 264 37.46 -21.41 -12.21
N PRO A 265 36.69 -22.15 -13.01
CA PRO A 265 35.23 -21.98 -13.09
C PRO A 265 34.55 -22.10 -11.72
N GLY A 266 33.66 -21.15 -11.37
CA GLY A 266 32.95 -21.12 -10.09
C GLY A 266 33.72 -20.47 -8.93
N TYR A 267 35.03 -20.23 -9.07
CA TYR A 267 35.86 -19.58 -8.05
C TYR A 267 36.33 -18.19 -8.48
N GLU A 268 35.70 -17.59 -9.48
CA GLU A 268 36.12 -16.31 -10.06
C GLU A 268 36.20 -15.18 -9.02
N HIS A 269 35.34 -15.25 -8.01
CA HIS A 269 35.28 -14.28 -6.92
C HIS A 269 36.51 -14.29 -5.99
N LEU A 270 37.27 -15.39 -5.95
CA LEU A 270 38.52 -15.51 -5.20
C LEU A 270 39.68 -14.88 -5.98
N PHE A 271 39.80 -15.22 -7.26
CA PHE A 271 40.88 -14.70 -8.12
C PHE A 271 40.69 -13.24 -8.54
N ALA A 272 39.48 -12.69 -8.37
CA ALA A 272 39.23 -11.26 -8.52
C ALA A 272 39.74 -10.41 -7.33
N MET A 273 40.24 -11.03 -6.25
CA MET A 273 40.83 -10.32 -5.12
C MET A 273 42.14 -9.62 -5.52
N THR A 274 42.37 -8.43 -4.95
CA THR A 274 43.64 -7.72 -5.13
C THR A 274 44.59 -8.03 -3.98
N VAL A 275 45.91 -7.95 -4.22
CA VAL A 275 46.91 -8.13 -3.15
C VAL A 275 46.66 -7.17 -1.98
N THR A 276 46.25 -5.93 -2.28
CA THR A 276 45.87 -4.93 -1.26
C THR A 276 44.74 -5.42 -0.34
N SER A 277 43.78 -6.18 -0.86
CA SER A 277 42.66 -6.72 -0.07
C SER A 277 43.09 -7.80 0.93
N MET A 278 44.27 -8.41 0.75
CA MET A 278 44.83 -9.41 1.64
C MET A 278 45.69 -8.81 2.75
N LEU A 279 45.91 -7.49 2.76
CA LEU A 279 46.63 -6.81 3.85
C LEU A 279 45.85 -6.88 5.17
N ALA A 280 46.56 -6.84 6.30
CA ALA A 280 45.98 -7.01 7.63
C ALA A 280 44.82 -6.05 7.95
N GLY A 281 44.90 -4.79 7.50
CA GLY A 281 43.83 -3.80 7.68
C GLY A 281 42.52 -4.19 6.97
N PRO A 282 42.52 -4.30 5.63
CA PRO A 282 41.36 -4.77 4.87
C PRO A 282 40.81 -6.13 5.32
N MET A 283 41.67 -7.09 5.66
CA MET A 283 41.24 -8.40 6.19
C MET A 283 40.45 -8.27 7.49
N LYS A 284 40.88 -7.42 8.43
CA LYS A 284 40.14 -7.16 9.68
C LYS A 284 38.76 -6.54 9.41
N VAL A 285 38.66 -5.66 8.40
CA VAL A 285 37.38 -5.08 7.96
C VAL A 285 36.47 -6.15 7.35
N LEU A 286 37.02 -7.05 6.53
CA LEU A 286 36.30 -8.18 5.94
C LEU A 286 35.74 -9.11 7.02
N GLU A 287 36.55 -9.48 8.02
CA GLU A 287 36.12 -10.31 9.15
C GLU A 287 35.00 -9.67 9.96
N THR A 288 35.10 -8.35 10.22
CA THR A 288 34.05 -7.58 10.89
C THR A 288 32.76 -7.59 10.07
N SER A 289 32.88 -7.46 8.75
CA SER A 289 31.75 -7.49 7.80
C SER A 289 31.08 -8.86 7.73
N ILE A 290 31.87 -9.95 7.79
CA ILE A 290 31.38 -11.33 7.91
C ILE A 290 30.59 -11.51 9.21
N ALA A 291 31.13 -11.06 10.34
CA ALA A 291 30.45 -11.15 11.64
C ALA A 291 29.12 -10.38 11.62
N SER A 292 29.12 -9.17 11.07
CA SER A 292 27.89 -8.37 10.90
C SER A 292 26.86 -9.08 10.01
N LYS A 293 27.27 -9.66 8.86
CA LYS A 293 26.34 -10.42 8.00
C LYS A 293 25.77 -11.66 8.68
N LYS A 294 26.58 -12.40 9.44
CA LYS A 294 26.09 -13.55 10.23
C LYS A 294 25.02 -13.12 11.23
N ALA A 295 25.23 -12.00 11.93
CA ALA A 295 24.25 -11.45 12.85
C ALA A 295 22.94 -11.05 12.12
N GLN A 296 23.03 -10.38 10.97
CA GLN A 296 21.86 -10.00 10.15
C GLN A 296 21.08 -11.22 9.66
N ILE A 297 21.76 -12.30 9.25
CA ILE A 297 21.10 -13.55 8.84
C ILE A 297 20.36 -14.16 10.02
N ALA A 298 21.03 -14.27 11.19
CA ALA A 298 20.43 -14.85 12.38
C ALA A 298 19.19 -14.06 12.85
N GLU A 299 19.26 -12.72 12.82
CA GLU A 299 18.14 -11.84 13.11
C GLU A 299 16.99 -12.05 12.13
N LEU A 300 17.25 -12.01 10.82
CA LEU A 300 16.22 -12.19 9.80
C LEU A 300 15.60 -13.60 9.83
N GLU A 301 16.36 -14.63 10.18
CA GLU A 301 15.83 -15.99 10.34
C GLU A 301 14.80 -16.07 11.48
N GLN A 302 15.03 -15.36 12.58
CA GLN A 302 14.13 -15.31 13.74
C GLN A 302 12.85 -14.52 13.50
N ILE A 303 12.91 -13.42 12.73
CA ILE A 303 11.74 -12.57 12.47
C ILE A 303 10.73 -13.33 11.60
N SER A 304 9.50 -13.48 12.08
CA SER A 304 8.40 -14.08 11.30
C SER A 304 7.98 -13.22 10.11
N VAL A 305 7.28 -13.82 9.15
CA VAL A 305 6.83 -13.14 7.93
C VAL A 305 5.78 -12.08 8.26
N GLU A 306 4.95 -12.37 9.26
CA GLU A 306 3.94 -11.52 9.84
C GLU A 306 4.56 -10.32 10.56
N GLU A 307 5.64 -10.50 11.34
CA GLU A 307 6.38 -9.40 11.96
C GLU A 307 7.05 -8.48 10.94
N MET A 308 7.59 -9.03 9.85
CA MET A 308 8.11 -8.22 8.74
C MET A 308 7.01 -7.35 8.12
N TRP A 309 5.80 -7.90 7.97
CA TRP A 309 4.67 -7.16 7.44
C TRP A 309 4.18 -6.10 8.44
N GLU A 310 4.05 -6.45 9.73
CA GLU A 310 3.66 -5.49 10.76
C GLU A 310 4.63 -4.29 10.83
N ALA A 311 5.94 -4.52 10.70
CA ALA A 311 6.93 -3.45 10.64
C ALA A 311 6.68 -2.48 9.48
N ASP A 312 6.36 -3.01 8.29
CA ASP A 312 6.00 -2.18 7.13
C ASP A 312 4.66 -1.44 7.33
N LEU A 313 3.68 -2.06 8.00
CA LEU A 313 2.40 -1.42 8.34
C LEU A 313 2.61 -0.25 9.33
N VAL A 314 3.44 -0.44 10.35
CA VAL A 314 3.80 0.62 11.30
C VAL A 314 4.52 1.78 10.58
N ALA A 315 5.45 1.46 9.67
CA ALA A 315 6.13 2.46 8.86
C ALA A 315 5.15 3.24 7.98
N PHE A 316 4.17 2.55 7.37
CA PHE A 316 3.10 3.17 6.60
C PHE A 316 2.23 4.08 7.48
N GLU A 317 1.77 3.63 8.66
CA GLU A 317 0.98 4.46 9.56
C GLU A 317 1.72 5.71 10.01
N GLY A 318 3.02 5.59 10.28
CA GLY A 318 3.88 6.74 10.61
C GLY A 318 3.97 7.74 9.45
N ALA A 319 4.17 7.26 8.23
CA ALA A 319 4.16 8.09 7.03
C ALA A 319 2.78 8.73 6.78
N TRP A 320 1.71 7.96 6.95
CA TRP A 320 0.34 8.41 6.79
C TRP A 320 -0.02 9.53 7.78
N LYS A 321 0.34 9.38 9.06
CA LYS A 321 0.14 10.44 10.07
C LYS A 321 0.88 11.73 9.72
N ARG A 322 2.13 11.62 9.23
CA ARG A 322 2.88 12.79 8.74
C ARG A 322 2.21 13.44 7.54
N GLN A 323 1.71 12.67 6.59
CA GLN A 323 0.99 13.19 5.43
C GLN A 323 -0.32 13.88 5.83
N LEU A 324 -1.07 13.32 6.78
CA LEU A 324 -2.29 13.94 7.30
C LEU A 324 -1.99 15.28 7.99
N GLU A 325 -0.91 15.35 8.78
CA GLU A 325 -0.52 16.61 9.43
C GLU A 325 -0.03 17.65 8.41
N HIS A 326 0.76 17.22 7.42
CA HIS A 326 1.17 18.09 6.32
C HIS A 326 -0.05 18.66 5.59
N ASP A 327 -1.02 17.82 5.21
CA ASP A 327 -2.21 18.28 4.48
C ASP A 327 -3.15 19.14 5.34
N ARG A 328 -3.03 19.09 6.68
CA ARG A 328 -3.71 20.00 7.61
C ARG A 328 -3.04 21.37 7.67
N GLN A 329 -1.71 21.41 7.57
CA GLN A 329 -0.91 22.65 7.63
C GLN A 329 -0.86 23.37 6.28
N ASP A 330 -0.72 22.61 5.20
CA ASP A 330 -0.77 23.07 3.80
C ASP A 330 -1.98 22.44 3.11
N PRO A 331 -3.20 22.99 3.36
CA PRO A 331 -4.36 22.53 2.63
C PRO A 331 -4.11 22.77 1.14
N PRO A 332 -4.19 21.73 0.30
CA PRO A 332 -3.94 21.85 -1.13
C PRO A 332 -4.86 22.94 -1.69
N ARG A 333 -4.28 23.89 -2.44
CA ARG A 333 -5.01 25.01 -3.05
C ARG A 333 -6.31 24.50 -3.64
N THR A 334 -7.43 25.02 -3.12
CA THR A 334 -8.79 24.72 -3.57
C THR A 334 -8.83 24.83 -5.08
N CYS A 335 -8.74 23.70 -5.77
CA CYS A 335 -9.00 23.69 -7.19
C CYS A 335 -10.52 23.85 -7.31
N GLU A 336 -10.94 24.87 -8.06
CA GLU A 336 -12.29 25.46 -8.12
C GLU A 336 -13.41 24.48 -8.54
N ARG A 337 -13.14 23.18 -8.57
CA ARG A 337 -14.04 22.09 -8.99
C ARG A 337 -14.39 21.08 -7.88
N TYR A 338 -13.96 21.29 -6.63
CA TYR A 338 -13.91 20.20 -5.64
C TYR A 338 -14.74 20.40 -4.35
N GLY A 339 -16.05 20.65 -4.44
CA GLY A 339 -16.93 20.20 -3.36
C GLY A 339 -17.24 18.71 -3.53
N GLY A 340 -17.25 17.96 -2.43
CA GLY A 340 -17.51 16.53 -2.43
C GLY A 340 -16.30 15.62 -2.66
N LEU A 341 -15.06 16.15 -2.58
CA LEU A 341 -13.84 15.33 -2.52
C LEU A 341 -13.74 14.62 -1.17
N GLY A 342 -14.44 13.50 -1.08
CA GLY A 342 -13.79 12.32 -0.58
C GLY A 342 -12.63 11.98 -1.50
N ARG A 343 -11.38 12.27 -1.10
CA ARG A 343 -10.25 11.75 -1.89
C ARG A 343 -10.26 10.23 -1.75
N GLY A 344 -10.66 9.55 -2.82
CA GLY A 344 -10.21 8.18 -3.07
C GLY A 344 -8.73 8.16 -3.40
#